data_AF-A0A7C1VE59-F1
#
_entry.id   AF-A0A7C1VE59-F1
#
_cell.length_a   1.000
_cell.length_b   1.000
_cell.length_c   1.000
_cell.angle_alpha   90.00
_cell.angle_beta   90.00
_cell.angle_gamma   90.00
#
_symmetry.space_group_name_H-M   'P 1'
#
loop_
_entity.id
_entity.type
_entity.pdbx_description
1 polymer ?
#
loop_
_entity_poly.entity_id
_entity_poly.type
_entity_poly.pdbx_seq_one_letter_code
_entity_poly.pdbx_strand_id
1 'polypeptide(L)'
;MITLWDEAVAPEHIPIVPGNMLKRATSEKDITYELHPTNPSKSIERGAIVGELLRQPNLRYIADPTENLKWRVKVTRQCDTDVQFRNIQIILCKSSILYWINTFVWTFNPRLKKDKTVPLVTYPFQDELVCWLMERIAMEESALVEKSREMGASWLACAMAVWLSLFDLEFVSYFMSMTEDTVDNRMEDSLLGKCRFILRNLPEWMRGGWIERAQGCDVQMALVVPQTQGTIKGILSKGTAARSGRSGVMFADEFAFVDDTEKVLKAMITLTGCKFFISTANGMG
;
A
#
# COMPACT_ATOMS: atom_id res chain seq x y z
N MET A 1 4.82 -10.12 -7.29
CA MET A 1 3.84 -9.33 -8.02
C MET A 1 2.56 -10.10 -7.95
N ILE A 2 1.77 -9.80 -6.93
CA ILE A 2 0.57 -10.54 -6.60
C ILE A 2 -0.53 -9.87 -7.40
N THR A 3 -0.93 -10.51 -8.49
CA THR A 3 -2.11 -10.13 -9.27
C THR A 3 -3.32 -10.82 -8.62
N LEU A 4 -4.35 -10.07 -8.26
CA LEU A 4 -5.56 -10.54 -7.57
C LEU A 4 -6.54 -11.37 -8.44
N TRP A 5 -6.10 -12.00 -9.52
CA TRP A 5 -7.03 -12.46 -10.57
C TRP A 5 -7.11 -13.97 -10.74
N ASP A 6 -8.33 -14.51 -10.64
CA ASP A 6 -8.71 -15.91 -10.93
C ASP A 6 -8.92 -16.19 -12.43
N GLU A 7 -9.27 -15.18 -13.23
CA GLU A 7 -9.22 -15.25 -14.71
C GLU A 7 -8.04 -14.42 -15.20
N ALA A 8 -6.96 -15.11 -15.53
CA ALA A 8 -5.77 -14.47 -16.06
C ALA A 8 -6.14 -13.67 -17.32
N VAL A 9 -5.68 -12.42 -17.38
CA VAL A 9 -5.60 -11.68 -18.64
C VAL A 9 -4.96 -12.62 -19.68
N ALA A 10 -5.52 -12.74 -20.88
CA ALA A 10 -4.97 -13.63 -21.90
C ALA A 10 -3.47 -13.33 -22.07
N PRO A 11 -2.57 -14.33 -22.14
CA PRO A 11 -1.11 -14.12 -22.14
C PRO A 11 -0.61 -13.06 -23.12
N GLU A 12 -1.28 -12.93 -24.26
CA GLU A 12 -1.05 -11.95 -25.32
C GLU A 12 -1.41 -10.49 -24.95
N HIS A 13 -2.28 -10.31 -23.96
CA HIS A 13 -2.73 -9.02 -23.43
C HIS A 13 -2.12 -8.70 -22.06
N ILE A 14 -1.46 -9.66 -21.41
CA ILE A 14 -0.60 -9.41 -20.26
C ILE A 14 0.62 -8.64 -20.81
N PRO A 15 0.82 -7.37 -20.47
CA PRO A 15 2.09 -6.72 -20.79
C PRO A 15 3.20 -7.60 -20.20
N ILE A 16 4.14 -8.03 -21.05
CA ILE A 16 5.36 -8.69 -20.57
C ILE A 16 6.10 -7.63 -19.77
N VAL A 17 5.80 -7.61 -18.48
CA VAL A 17 6.69 -7.45 -17.35
C VAL A 17 5.95 -6.73 -16.23
N PRO A 18 6.21 -7.14 -14.97
CA PRO A 18 6.93 -8.36 -14.54
C PRO A 18 5.99 -9.33 -13.84
N GLY A 19 5.76 -10.54 -14.31
CA GLY A 19 6.77 -11.38 -14.95
C GLY A 19 8.01 -11.51 -14.07
N ASN A 20 7.86 -12.23 -12.95
CA ASN A 20 8.82 -12.55 -11.89
C ASN A 20 9.16 -11.43 -10.88
N MET A 21 8.60 -11.62 -9.68
CA MET A 21 9.13 -11.12 -8.42
C MET A 21 10.65 -11.19 -8.45
N LEU A 22 11.33 -10.04 -8.31
CA LEU A 22 12.77 -9.91 -8.12
C LEU A 22 13.55 -11.09 -8.73
N LYS A 23 13.65 -11.13 -10.07
CA LYS A 23 14.36 -12.20 -10.79
C LYS A 23 15.71 -12.39 -10.11
N ARG A 24 16.00 -13.55 -9.56
CA ARG A 24 17.36 -13.81 -9.06
C ARG A 24 18.28 -13.92 -10.27
N ALA A 25 19.46 -13.32 -10.19
CA ALA A 25 20.49 -13.47 -11.18
C ALA A 25 20.75 -14.97 -11.36
N THR A 26 20.54 -15.44 -12.58
CA THR A 26 20.73 -16.84 -12.95
C THR A 26 22.09 -17.05 -13.59
N SER A 27 22.76 -15.96 -13.94
CA SER A 27 24.06 -15.98 -14.60
C SER A 27 24.87 -14.73 -14.23
N GLU A 28 26.19 -14.84 -14.34
CA GLU A 28 27.13 -13.71 -14.20
C GLU A 28 26.98 -12.67 -15.34
N LYS A 29 26.14 -12.95 -16.34
CA LYS A 29 25.78 -12.03 -17.43
C LYS A 29 24.58 -11.16 -17.10
N ASP A 30 23.85 -11.48 -16.03
CA ASP A 30 22.76 -10.63 -15.56
C ASP A 30 23.33 -9.35 -14.94
N ILE A 31 22.62 -8.24 -15.09
CA ILE A 31 23.09 -6.89 -14.75
C ILE A 31 22.22 -6.32 -13.61
N THR A 32 22.84 -5.65 -12.66
CA THR A 32 22.19 -4.93 -11.56
C THR A 32 22.75 -3.52 -11.42
N TYR A 33 22.14 -2.71 -10.56
CA TYR A 33 22.51 -1.31 -10.37
C TYR A 33 22.77 -0.99 -8.89
N GLU A 34 23.82 -0.24 -8.63
CA GLU A 34 24.16 0.28 -7.29
C GLU A 34 24.21 1.81 -7.29
N LEU A 35 24.05 2.42 -6.12
CA LEU A 35 24.12 3.87 -5.97
C LEU A 35 25.54 4.35 -6.22
N HIS A 36 25.68 5.46 -6.95
CA HIS A 36 26.98 6.05 -7.20
C HIS A 36 27.57 6.57 -5.87
N PRO A 37 28.79 6.15 -5.49
CA PRO A 37 29.29 6.26 -4.12
C PRO A 37 29.40 7.71 -3.60
N THR A 38 29.55 8.67 -4.52
CA THR A 38 29.67 10.10 -4.19
C THR A 38 28.52 10.95 -4.72
N ASN A 39 27.56 10.35 -5.43
CA ASN A 39 26.43 11.08 -5.98
C ASN A 39 25.16 10.23 -5.88
N PRO A 40 24.42 10.32 -4.77
CA PRO A 40 23.27 9.46 -4.51
C PRO A 40 22.13 9.63 -5.54
N SER A 41 22.15 10.70 -6.37
CA SER A 41 21.19 10.89 -7.46
C SER A 41 21.56 10.14 -8.75
N LYS A 42 22.65 9.35 -8.75
CA LYS A 42 23.10 8.56 -9.90
C LYS A 42 23.25 7.10 -9.52
N SER A 43 23.01 6.21 -10.48
CA SER A 43 23.26 4.78 -10.36
C SER A 43 24.41 4.38 -11.28
N ILE A 44 25.19 3.39 -10.88
CA ILE A 44 26.17 2.71 -11.73
C ILE A 44 25.72 1.29 -12.02
N GLU A 45 26.01 0.84 -13.24
CA GLU A 45 25.72 -0.51 -13.71
C GLU A 45 26.84 -1.47 -13.29
N ARG A 46 26.47 -2.65 -12.80
CA ARG A 46 27.43 -3.72 -12.51
C ARG A 46 26.86 -5.11 -12.81
N GLY A 47 27.74 -6.10 -12.93
CA GLY A 47 27.33 -7.50 -12.98
C GLY A 47 26.62 -7.92 -11.69
N ALA A 48 25.54 -8.68 -11.83
CA ALA A 48 24.81 -9.24 -10.70
C ALA A 48 25.46 -10.55 -10.23
N ILE A 49 25.42 -10.78 -8.91
CA ILE A 49 25.91 -12.03 -8.31
C ILE A 49 24.83 -13.09 -8.49
N VAL A 50 25.18 -14.31 -8.93
CA VAL A 50 24.19 -15.40 -9.07
C VAL A 50 23.42 -15.60 -7.76
N GLY A 51 22.09 -15.55 -7.83
CA GLY A 51 21.18 -15.56 -6.68
C GLY A 51 20.74 -14.16 -6.19
N GLU A 52 21.40 -13.08 -6.62
CA GLU A 52 21.08 -11.69 -6.30
C GLU A 52 19.78 -11.24 -6.95
N LEU A 53 18.96 -10.49 -6.23
CA LEU A 53 17.69 -9.98 -6.74
C LEU A 53 17.92 -8.88 -7.78
N LEU A 54 17.57 -9.14 -9.04
CA LEU A 54 17.74 -8.23 -10.16
C LEU A 54 16.64 -7.15 -10.14
N ARG A 55 17.09 -5.90 -10.14
CA ARG A 55 16.23 -4.73 -10.27
C ARG A 55 16.11 -4.38 -11.75
N GLN A 56 14.98 -4.69 -12.39
CA GLN A 56 14.84 -4.45 -13.84
C GLN A 56 14.90 -2.94 -14.19
N PRO A 57 15.52 -2.56 -15.32
CA PRO A 57 15.65 -1.14 -15.73
C PRO A 57 14.32 -0.44 -16.00
N ASN A 58 13.31 -1.21 -16.42
CA ASN A 58 12.01 -0.71 -16.88
C ASN A 58 10.94 -0.73 -15.77
N LEU A 59 11.24 -1.42 -14.66
CA LEU A 59 10.55 -1.31 -13.37
C LEU A 59 11.48 -0.73 -12.31
N ARG A 60 12.19 0.33 -12.68
CA ARG A 60 12.80 1.17 -11.66
C ARG A 60 11.69 1.76 -10.81
N TYR A 61 11.48 1.16 -9.65
CA TYR A 61 11.29 1.97 -8.45
C TYR A 61 12.47 2.96 -8.41
N ILE A 62 12.16 4.24 -8.63
CA ILE A 62 13.15 5.29 -8.55
C ILE A 62 13.31 5.63 -7.07
N ALA A 63 14.31 5.01 -6.44
CA ALA A 63 14.57 5.14 -5.00
C ALA A 63 15.07 6.53 -4.61
N ASP A 64 15.70 7.26 -5.54
CA ASP A 64 16.06 8.65 -5.31
C ASP A 64 14.79 9.53 -5.30
N PRO A 65 14.50 10.25 -4.21
CA PRO A 65 13.27 11.04 -4.09
C PRO A 65 13.14 12.13 -5.17
N THR A 66 14.24 12.70 -5.63
CA THR A 66 14.23 13.78 -6.63
C THR A 66 13.89 13.23 -8.01
N GLU A 67 14.53 12.14 -8.39
CA GLU A 67 14.25 11.44 -9.65
C GLU A 67 12.84 10.84 -9.63
N ASN A 68 12.37 10.34 -8.48
CA ASN A 68 11.00 9.87 -8.32
C ASN A 68 10.00 11.00 -8.57
N LEU A 69 10.24 12.17 -7.98
CA LEU A 69 9.37 13.33 -8.17
C LEU A 69 9.31 13.76 -9.65
N LYS A 70 10.46 13.80 -10.35
CA LYS A 70 10.51 14.10 -11.79
C LYS A 70 9.71 13.08 -12.61
N TRP A 71 9.83 11.81 -12.28
CA TRP A 71 9.07 10.74 -12.92
C TRP A 71 7.57 10.89 -12.71
N ARG A 72 7.12 11.16 -11.48
CA ARG A 72 5.70 11.39 -11.17
C ARG A 72 5.12 12.55 -11.96
N VAL A 73 5.87 13.65 -12.06
CA VAL A 73 5.47 14.81 -12.89
C VAL A 73 5.35 14.41 -14.36
N LYS A 74 6.31 13.66 -14.90
CA LYS A 74 6.28 13.17 -16.29
C LYS A 74 5.06 12.28 -16.55
N VAL A 75 4.85 11.26 -15.71
CA VAL A 75 3.73 10.31 -15.84
C VAL A 75 2.40 11.03 -15.74
N THR A 76 2.23 11.89 -14.73
CA THR A 76 0.97 12.63 -14.52
C THR A 76 0.64 13.50 -15.72
N ARG A 77 1.60 14.31 -16.20
CA ARG A 77 1.40 15.18 -17.37
C ARG A 77 1.04 14.40 -18.64
N GLN A 78 1.64 13.22 -18.83
CA GLN A 78 1.32 12.40 -19.99
C GLN A 78 -0.07 11.76 -19.86
N CYS A 79 -0.45 11.29 -18.66
CA CYS A 79 -1.80 10.78 -18.41
C CYS A 79 -2.89 11.83 -18.62
N ASP A 80 -2.59 13.11 -18.42
CA ASP A 80 -3.56 14.20 -18.60
C ASP A 80 -3.96 14.37 -20.07
N THR A 81 -3.04 14.14 -21.01
CA THR A 81 -3.26 14.34 -22.45
C THR A 81 -3.43 13.06 -23.26
N ASP A 82 -2.91 11.93 -22.78
CA ASP A 82 -2.92 10.65 -23.49
C ASP A 82 -3.75 9.60 -22.72
N VAL A 83 -4.96 9.35 -23.21
CA VAL A 83 -5.89 8.38 -22.63
C VAL A 83 -5.38 6.94 -22.75
N GLN A 84 -4.67 6.59 -23.83
CA GLN A 84 -4.12 5.24 -23.99
C GLN A 84 -3.00 5.00 -22.97
N PHE A 85 -2.11 5.97 -22.82
CA PHE A 85 -1.08 5.93 -21.78
C PHE A 85 -1.70 5.83 -20.38
N ARG A 86 -2.74 6.61 -20.09
CA ARG A 86 -3.48 6.54 -18.81
C ARG A 86 -4.04 5.14 -18.55
N ASN A 87 -4.67 4.52 -19.54
CA ASN A 87 -5.21 3.16 -19.40
C ASN A 87 -4.09 2.14 -19.11
N ILE A 88 -2.93 2.27 -19.76
CA ILE A 88 -1.75 1.46 -19.45
C ILE A 88 -1.31 1.66 -17.99
N GLN A 89 -1.30 2.91 -17.50
CA GLN A 89 -0.94 3.19 -16.10
C GLN A 89 -1.90 2.53 -15.11
N ILE A 90 -3.21 2.53 -15.38
CA ILE A 90 -4.21 1.83 -14.56
C ILE A 90 -3.89 0.32 -14.50
N ILE A 91 -3.60 -0.30 -15.64
CA ILE A 91 -3.23 -1.72 -15.72
C ILE A 91 -1.98 -1.99 -14.87
N LEU A 92 -0.93 -1.18 -15.01
CA LEU A 92 0.31 -1.34 -14.23
C LEU A 92 0.07 -1.19 -12.72
N CYS A 93 -0.74 -0.21 -12.32
CA CYS A 93 -1.10 0.00 -10.91
C CYS A 93 -1.87 -1.19 -10.35
N LYS A 94 -2.80 -1.74 -11.15
CA LYS A 94 -3.58 -2.92 -10.79
C LYS A 94 -2.73 -4.19 -10.72
N SER A 95 -1.71 -4.32 -11.55
CA SER A 95 -0.81 -5.48 -11.55
C SER A 95 0.23 -5.42 -10.43
N SER A 96 0.58 -4.23 -9.95
CA SER A 96 1.65 -4.04 -8.97
C SER A 96 1.35 -2.92 -7.99
N ILE A 97 1.04 -3.30 -6.74
CA ILE A 97 0.92 -2.36 -5.63
C ILE A 97 2.19 -1.53 -5.43
N LEU A 98 3.38 -2.11 -5.59
CA LEU A 98 4.64 -1.36 -5.44
C LEU A 98 4.80 -0.30 -6.54
N TYR A 99 4.36 -0.59 -7.77
CA TYR A 99 4.35 0.39 -8.84
C TYR A 99 3.41 1.54 -8.51
N TRP A 100 2.20 1.22 -8.07
CA TRP A 100 1.19 2.21 -7.68
C TRP A 100 1.66 3.09 -6.52
N ILE A 101 2.20 2.49 -5.44
CA ILE A 101 2.75 3.22 -4.29
C ILE A 101 3.80 4.22 -4.74
N ASN A 102 4.80 3.73 -5.48
CA ASN A 102 5.98 4.52 -5.82
C ASN A 102 5.77 5.50 -6.98
N THR A 103 4.62 5.45 -7.66
CA THR A 103 4.29 6.35 -8.77
C THR A 103 3.16 7.32 -8.42
N PHE A 104 2.19 6.93 -7.59
CA PHE A 104 0.98 7.75 -7.36
C PHE A 104 0.71 8.07 -5.89
N VAL A 105 1.24 7.32 -4.93
CA VAL A 105 0.94 7.55 -3.51
C VAL A 105 1.83 8.62 -2.89
N TRP A 106 1.21 9.49 -2.10
CA TRP A 106 1.87 10.54 -1.33
C TRP A 106 1.65 10.31 0.17
N THR A 107 2.54 10.85 0.99
CA THR A 107 2.42 10.89 2.45
C THR A 107 2.50 12.31 2.96
N PHE A 108 2.19 12.47 4.24
CA PHE A 108 2.30 13.74 4.95
C PHE A 108 3.40 13.67 6.01
N ASN A 109 4.34 14.63 5.98
CA ASN A 109 5.38 14.81 6.97
C ASN A 109 5.27 16.20 7.62
N PRO A 110 4.67 16.32 8.83
CA PRO A 110 4.47 17.60 9.48
C PRO A 110 5.77 18.29 9.90
N ARG A 111 6.89 17.55 9.96
CA ARG A 111 8.20 18.05 10.39
C ARG A 111 8.88 18.91 9.33
N LEU A 112 8.43 18.82 8.07
CA LEU A 112 8.99 19.63 6.98
C LEU A 112 8.48 21.06 7.06
N LYS A 113 9.40 22.02 6.86
CA LYS A 113 9.09 23.46 6.90
C LYS A 113 8.29 23.94 5.68
N LYS A 114 8.51 23.29 4.54
CA LYS A 114 7.82 23.51 3.26
C LYS A 114 7.48 22.15 2.67
N ASP A 115 6.45 22.10 1.82
CA ASP A 115 6.06 20.90 1.09
C ASP A 115 5.91 19.67 1.98
N LYS A 116 4.94 19.74 2.90
CA LYS A 116 4.63 18.65 3.85
C LYS A 116 4.08 17.40 3.17
N THR A 117 3.56 17.55 1.95
CA THR A 117 3.16 16.43 1.09
C THR A 117 4.38 15.92 0.34
N VAL A 118 4.79 14.68 0.62
CA VAL A 118 5.98 14.07 0.01
C VAL A 118 5.65 12.74 -0.65
N PRO A 119 6.33 12.37 -1.76
CA PRO A 119 6.14 11.08 -2.40
C PRO A 119 6.35 9.93 -1.40
N LEU A 120 5.49 8.90 -1.43
CA LEU A 120 5.81 7.64 -0.77
C LEU A 120 6.81 6.89 -1.66
N VAL A 121 8.03 6.77 -1.16
CA VAL A 121 9.18 6.17 -1.84
C VAL A 121 9.67 5.09 -0.90
N THR A 122 9.32 3.83 -1.21
CA THR A 122 9.48 2.70 -0.29
C THR A 122 10.92 2.25 -0.10
N TYR A 123 11.34 1.98 1.13
CA TYR A 123 12.61 1.32 1.35
C TYR A 123 12.53 -0.16 0.96
N PRO A 124 13.67 -0.84 0.66
CA PRO A 124 13.67 -2.26 0.30
C PRO A 124 12.93 -3.16 1.31
N PHE A 125 13.09 -2.91 2.61
CA PHE A 125 12.37 -3.67 3.63
C PHE A 125 10.85 -3.41 3.63
N GLN A 126 10.41 -2.24 3.18
CA GLN A 126 8.99 -1.91 3.02
C GLN A 126 8.40 -2.63 1.80
N ASP A 127 9.17 -2.77 0.73
CA ASP A 127 8.78 -3.56 -0.44
C ASP A 127 8.56 -5.03 -0.05
N GLU A 128 9.51 -5.60 0.71
CA GLU A 128 9.42 -6.97 1.23
C GLU A 128 8.19 -7.13 2.14
N LEU A 129 7.98 -6.18 3.07
CA LEU A 129 6.82 -6.18 3.96
C LEU A 129 5.49 -6.14 3.17
N VAL A 130 5.36 -5.22 2.20
CA VAL A 130 4.14 -5.09 1.39
C VAL A 130 3.89 -6.36 0.59
N CYS A 131 4.92 -6.91 -0.07
CA CYS A 131 4.77 -8.15 -0.84
C CYS A 131 4.36 -9.32 0.04
N TRP A 132 5.00 -9.48 1.20
CA TRP A 132 4.70 -10.55 2.14
C TRP A 132 3.28 -10.42 2.70
N LEU A 133 2.85 -9.23 3.11
CA LEU A 133 1.48 -9.04 3.61
C LEU A 133 0.44 -9.27 2.52
N MET A 134 0.66 -8.83 1.29
CA MET A 134 -0.23 -9.14 0.17
C MET A 134 -0.35 -10.65 -0.08
N GLU A 135 0.74 -11.41 0.12
CA GLU A 135 0.74 -12.87 0.03
C GLU A 135 -0.12 -13.49 1.14
N ARG A 136 0.00 -12.97 2.36
CA ARG A 136 -0.83 -13.40 3.49
C ARG A 136 -2.32 -13.11 3.26
N ILE A 137 -2.69 -11.99 2.63
CA ILE A 137 -4.08 -11.73 2.22
C ILE A 137 -4.57 -12.81 1.26
N ALA A 138 -3.79 -13.13 0.23
CA ALA A 138 -4.15 -14.15 -0.76
C ALA A 138 -4.29 -15.56 -0.16
N MET A 139 -3.54 -15.86 0.90
CA MET A 139 -3.61 -17.12 1.64
C MET A 139 -4.64 -17.11 2.78
N GLU A 140 -5.33 -15.99 3.00
CA GLU A 140 -6.21 -15.76 4.16
C GLU A 140 -5.53 -15.95 5.52
N GLU A 141 -4.24 -15.69 5.60
CA GLU A 141 -3.41 -15.91 6.80
C GLU A 141 -3.17 -14.63 7.59
N SER A 142 -3.12 -14.75 8.91
CA SER A 142 -2.82 -13.64 9.81
C SER A 142 -1.30 -13.43 9.96
N ALA A 143 -0.89 -12.20 10.27
CA ALA A 143 0.51 -11.83 10.43
C ALA A 143 0.73 -10.90 11.63
N LEU A 144 1.91 -10.99 12.24
CA LEU A 144 2.41 -10.06 13.24
C LEU A 144 3.55 -9.24 12.61
N VAL A 145 3.44 -7.92 12.67
CA VAL A 145 4.44 -6.98 12.19
C VAL A 145 4.98 -6.20 13.37
N GLU A 146 6.17 -6.57 13.82
CA GLU A 146 6.92 -5.75 14.76
C GLU A 146 7.52 -4.55 14.01
N LYS A 147 7.17 -3.35 14.44
CA LYS A 147 7.70 -2.10 13.88
C LYS A 147 8.48 -1.31 14.92
N SER A 148 9.51 -0.59 14.49
CA SER A 148 10.01 0.55 15.25
C SER A 148 9.23 1.83 14.89
N ARG A 149 9.31 2.85 15.73
CA ARG A 149 8.67 4.15 15.45
C ARG A 149 9.29 4.76 14.19
N GLU A 150 8.48 5.50 13.43
CA GLU A 150 8.88 6.19 12.19
C GLU A 150 9.22 5.29 10.97
N MET A 151 8.96 3.98 11.01
CA MET A 151 9.16 3.09 9.84
C MET A 151 8.10 3.22 8.74
N GLY A 152 7.08 4.07 8.91
CA GLY A 152 6.02 4.27 7.91
C GLY A 152 5.03 3.12 7.74
N ALA A 153 5.03 2.13 8.65
CA ALA A 153 4.18 0.94 8.54
C ALA A 153 2.67 1.24 8.46
N SER A 154 2.17 2.22 9.22
CA SER A 154 0.75 2.60 9.15
C SER A 154 0.38 3.26 7.82
N TRP A 155 1.30 4.03 7.22
CA TRP A 155 1.11 4.55 5.85
C TRP A 155 1.06 3.43 4.81
N LEU A 156 1.91 2.40 4.95
CA LEU A 156 1.88 1.23 4.06
C LEU A 156 0.58 0.44 4.19
N ALA A 157 0.11 0.20 5.43
CA ALA A 157 -1.18 -0.45 5.65
C ALA A 157 -2.34 0.35 5.03
N CYS A 158 -2.36 1.67 5.20
CA CYS A 158 -3.36 2.55 4.57
C CYS A 158 -3.26 2.51 3.04
N ALA A 159 -2.05 2.51 2.48
CA ALA A 159 -1.83 2.38 1.04
C ALA A 159 -2.35 1.03 0.51
N MET A 160 -2.10 -0.07 1.22
CA MET A 160 -2.63 -1.38 0.87
C MET A 160 -4.15 -1.42 0.89
N ALA A 161 -4.79 -0.92 1.95
CA ALA A 161 -6.27 -0.89 2.04
C ALA A 161 -6.90 -0.05 0.92
N VAL A 162 -6.30 1.10 0.58
CA VAL A 162 -6.73 1.93 -0.55
C VAL A 162 -6.52 1.21 -1.88
N TRP A 163 -5.37 0.58 -2.11
CA TRP A 163 -5.09 -0.16 -3.32
C TRP A 163 -6.08 -1.32 -3.53
N LEU A 164 -6.31 -2.12 -2.50
CA LEU A 164 -7.30 -3.19 -2.50
C LEU A 164 -8.69 -2.63 -2.83
N SER A 165 -9.08 -1.53 -2.18
CA SER A 165 -10.39 -0.91 -2.45
C SER A 165 -10.51 -0.33 -3.86
N LEU A 166 -9.42 0.10 -4.49
CA LEU A 166 -9.43 0.66 -5.85
C LEU A 166 -9.41 -0.40 -6.96
N PHE A 167 -8.82 -1.57 -6.69
CA PHE A 167 -8.50 -2.54 -7.73
C PHE A 167 -9.13 -3.92 -7.52
N ASP A 168 -9.62 -4.22 -6.33
CA ASP A 168 -10.35 -5.44 -6.01
C ASP A 168 -11.85 -5.15 -5.84
N LEU A 169 -12.68 -5.96 -6.49
CA LEU A 169 -14.12 -5.74 -6.53
C LEU A 169 -14.72 -6.08 -5.17
N GLU A 170 -15.52 -5.17 -4.61
CA GLU A 170 -16.24 -5.34 -3.34
C GLU A 170 -15.34 -5.67 -2.14
N PHE A 171 -14.03 -5.44 -2.25
CA PHE A 171 -13.10 -5.81 -1.20
C PHE A 171 -13.31 -4.98 0.07
N VAL A 172 -13.42 -5.65 1.21
CA VAL A 172 -13.65 -5.01 2.51
C VAL A 172 -12.40 -5.12 3.38
N SER A 173 -11.84 -3.96 3.75
CA SER A 173 -10.78 -3.82 4.74
C SER A 173 -11.29 -3.19 6.03
N TYR A 174 -10.74 -3.61 7.17
CA TYR A 174 -10.96 -2.95 8.46
C TYR A 174 -9.67 -2.34 9.01
N PHE A 175 -9.77 -1.15 9.58
CA PHE A 175 -8.78 -0.56 10.48
C PHE A 175 -9.30 -0.58 11.90
N MET A 176 -8.47 -1.08 12.81
CA MET A 176 -8.79 -1.11 14.22
C MET A 176 -7.78 -0.34 15.06
N SER A 177 -8.30 0.46 15.98
CA SER A 177 -7.52 1.12 17.03
C SER A 177 -8.37 1.25 18.31
N MET A 178 -7.80 1.84 19.36
CA MET A 178 -8.43 1.93 20.68
C MET A 178 -9.51 3.01 20.76
N THR A 179 -9.30 4.14 20.09
CA THR A 179 -10.17 5.30 20.19
C THR A 179 -10.73 5.67 18.82
N GLU A 180 -11.89 6.30 18.80
CA GLU A 180 -12.47 6.78 17.54
C GLU A 180 -11.58 7.83 16.87
N ASP A 181 -10.92 8.69 17.65
CA ASP A 181 -10.01 9.70 17.13
C ASP A 181 -8.79 9.09 16.42
N THR A 182 -8.19 8.03 16.97
CA THR A 182 -7.06 7.33 16.33
C THR A 182 -7.48 6.53 15.10
N VAL A 183 -8.75 6.12 15.00
CA VAL A 183 -9.28 5.47 13.80
C VAL A 183 -9.65 6.50 12.74
N ASP A 184 -10.46 7.50 13.08
CA ASP A 184 -11.00 8.50 12.17
C ASP A 184 -11.30 9.85 12.84
N ASN A 185 -10.29 10.71 12.94
CA ASN A 185 -10.44 12.13 13.21
C ASN A 185 -10.45 12.99 11.93
N ARG A 186 -10.50 12.35 10.76
CA ARG A 186 -10.37 12.94 9.41
C ARG A 186 -9.03 13.64 9.09
N MET A 187 -8.07 13.61 9.99
CA MET A 187 -6.72 14.19 9.84
C MET A 187 -5.67 13.10 9.61
N GLU A 188 -4.50 13.47 9.08
CA GLU A 188 -3.46 12.54 8.61
C GLU A 188 -2.77 11.71 9.71
N ASP A 189 -3.07 11.98 10.98
CA ASP A 189 -2.62 11.21 12.13
C ASP A 189 -3.52 9.99 12.42
N SER A 190 -4.81 10.03 12.08
CA SER A 190 -5.71 8.87 12.14
C SER A 190 -5.53 7.89 10.97
N LEU A 191 -6.01 6.65 11.10
CA LEU A 191 -5.89 5.62 10.06
C LEU A 191 -6.72 5.94 8.82
N LEU A 192 -8.00 6.28 8.99
CA LEU A 192 -8.86 6.64 7.87
C LEU A 192 -8.51 8.03 7.31
N GLY A 193 -8.00 8.95 8.12
CA GLY A 193 -7.48 10.22 7.61
C GLY A 193 -6.25 10.05 6.71
N LYS A 194 -5.34 9.10 6.99
CA LYS A 194 -4.28 8.70 6.04
C LYS A 194 -4.86 8.12 4.74
N CYS A 195 -5.88 7.27 4.82
CA CYS A 195 -6.54 6.74 3.62
C CYS A 195 -7.15 7.86 2.76
N ARG A 196 -7.84 8.83 3.39
CA ARG A 196 -8.35 10.04 2.70
C ARG A 196 -7.24 10.85 2.07
N PHE A 197 -6.12 11.02 2.79
CA PHE A 197 -4.95 11.71 2.26
C PHE A 197 -4.44 11.04 0.99
N ILE A 198 -4.32 9.72 0.97
CA ILE A 198 -3.88 8.99 -0.21
C ILE A 198 -4.87 9.24 -1.35
N LEU A 199 -6.16 8.95 -1.15
CA LEU A 199 -7.21 9.07 -2.17
C LEU A 199 -7.29 10.48 -2.78
N ARG A 200 -7.29 11.53 -1.94
CA ARG A 200 -7.39 12.93 -2.41
C ARG A 200 -6.15 13.41 -3.17
N ASN A 201 -4.99 12.76 -2.97
CA ASN A 201 -3.75 13.08 -3.68
C ASN A 201 -3.52 12.20 -4.92
N LEU A 202 -4.38 11.21 -5.19
CA LEU A 202 -4.37 10.51 -6.47
C LEU A 202 -4.90 11.42 -7.59
N PRO A 203 -4.48 11.20 -8.84
CA PRO A 203 -5.16 11.78 -9.99
C PRO A 203 -6.64 11.42 -10.01
N GLU A 204 -7.51 12.35 -10.41
CA GLU A 204 -8.98 12.16 -10.38
C GLU A 204 -9.43 10.88 -11.08
N TRP A 205 -8.84 10.58 -12.24
CA TRP A 205 -9.13 9.40 -13.04
C TRP A 205 -8.76 8.06 -12.34
N MET A 206 -7.97 8.08 -11.27
CA MET A 206 -7.57 6.89 -10.51
C MET A 206 -8.41 6.69 -9.24
N ARG A 207 -9.21 7.67 -8.81
CA ARG A 207 -9.93 7.61 -7.52
C ARG A 207 -11.13 6.67 -7.52
N GLY A 208 -11.45 6.04 -8.65
CA GLY A 208 -12.62 5.17 -8.78
C GLY A 208 -13.94 5.86 -8.46
N GLY A 209 -14.05 7.15 -8.77
CA GLY A 209 -15.22 7.98 -8.46
C GLY A 209 -15.33 8.41 -7.00
N TRP A 210 -14.34 8.12 -6.15
CA TRP A 210 -14.34 8.57 -4.76
C TRP A 210 -14.24 10.09 -4.67
N ILE A 211 -15.15 10.69 -3.90
CA ILE A 211 -15.21 12.13 -3.64
C ILE A 211 -15.22 12.36 -2.13
N GLU A 212 -14.29 13.21 -1.66
CA GLU A 212 -14.16 13.56 -0.24
C GLU A 212 -15.45 14.21 0.27
N ARG A 213 -15.92 13.76 1.44
CA ARG A 213 -17.21 14.17 2.08
C ARG A 213 -18.49 13.91 1.28
N ALA A 214 -18.43 13.23 0.13
CA ALA A 214 -19.64 12.86 -0.59
C ALA A 214 -20.37 11.71 0.11
N GLN A 215 -21.70 11.82 0.22
CA GLN A 215 -22.52 10.75 0.76
C GLN A 215 -22.34 9.47 -0.07
N GLY A 216 -22.13 8.34 0.61
CA GLY A 216 -21.86 7.05 -0.03
C GLY A 216 -20.41 6.84 -0.49
N CYS A 217 -19.52 7.83 -0.32
CA CYS A 217 -18.08 7.70 -0.61
C CYS A 217 -17.22 7.88 0.64
N ASP A 218 -17.53 8.90 1.44
CA ASP A 218 -16.73 9.29 2.61
C ASP A 218 -17.65 9.73 3.74
N VAL A 219 -17.83 8.83 4.70
CA VAL A 219 -18.55 9.08 5.95
C VAL A 219 -17.64 8.80 7.13
N GLN A 220 -18.04 9.25 8.31
CA GLN A 220 -17.27 8.95 9.53
C GLN A 220 -17.16 7.43 9.70
N MET A 221 -15.94 6.95 9.96
CA MET A 221 -15.59 5.54 10.13
C MET A 221 -15.76 4.66 8.87
N ALA A 222 -16.00 5.23 7.68
CA ALA A 222 -16.09 4.43 6.45
C ALA A 222 -15.76 5.21 5.17
N LEU A 223 -14.95 4.58 4.31
CA LEU A 223 -14.65 5.02 2.95
C LEU A 223 -15.13 3.95 1.97
N VAL A 224 -15.76 4.36 0.87
CA VAL A 224 -16.27 3.48 -0.18
C VAL A 224 -15.81 4.02 -1.53
N VAL A 225 -15.15 3.19 -2.34
CA VAL A 225 -14.79 3.52 -3.72
C VAL A 225 -15.96 3.12 -4.63
N PRO A 226 -16.68 4.06 -5.26
CA PRO A 226 -17.89 3.74 -6.03
C PRO A 226 -17.68 2.77 -7.20
N GLN A 227 -16.55 2.88 -7.91
CA GLN A 227 -16.29 2.05 -9.10
C GLN A 227 -16.20 0.56 -8.78
N THR A 228 -15.61 0.21 -7.65
CA THR A 228 -15.37 -1.18 -7.23
C THR A 228 -16.28 -1.61 -6.09
N GLN A 229 -16.98 -0.70 -5.42
CA GLN A 229 -17.63 -0.93 -4.13
C GLN A 229 -16.65 -1.38 -3.02
N GLY A 230 -15.34 -1.22 -3.24
CA GLY A 230 -14.32 -1.50 -2.24
C GLY A 230 -14.50 -0.58 -1.03
N THR A 231 -14.42 -1.15 0.17
CA THR A 231 -14.78 -0.46 1.41
C THR A 231 -13.68 -0.56 2.46
N ILE A 232 -13.32 0.56 3.07
CA ILE A 232 -12.43 0.65 4.23
C ILE A 232 -13.24 1.11 5.43
N LYS A 233 -13.30 0.30 6.49
CA LYS A 233 -14.11 0.60 7.68
C LYS A 233 -13.24 0.74 8.93
N GLY A 234 -13.59 1.69 9.78
CA GLY A 234 -13.05 1.82 11.12
C GLY A 234 -13.80 0.96 12.12
N ILE A 235 -13.09 0.30 13.03
CA ILE A 235 -13.67 -0.37 14.20
C ILE A 235 -12.87 -0.03 15.46
N LEU A 236 -13.56 -0.02 16.60
CA LEU A 236 -12.94 0.18 17.91
C LEU A 236 -12.64 -1.17 18.56
N SER A 237 -11.52 -1.27 19.26
CA SER A 237 -11.14 -2.48 20.02
C SER A 237 -12.22 -2.91 21.02
N LYS A 238 -12.91 -1.95 21.65
CA LYS A 238 -13.96 -2.17 22.66
C LYS A 238 -15.36 -2.44 22.06
N GLY A 239 -15.52 -2.37 20.73
CA GLY A 239 -16.81 -2.47 20.06
C GLY A 239 -17.26 -3.91 19.77
N THR A 240 -18.58 -4.15 19.81
CA THR A 240 -19.19 -5.41 19.34
C THR A 240 -19.20 -5.56 17.81
N ALA A 241 -18.76 -4.52 17.09
CA ALA A 241 -18.78 -4.41 15.63
C ALA A 241 -17.94 -5.48 14.90
N ALA A 242 -16.97 -6.11 15.57
CA ALA A 242 -16.15 -7.18 14.99
C ALA A 242 -16.91 -8.52 14.78
N ARG A 243 -18.20 -8.60 15.13
CA ARG A 243 -18.97 -9.86 15.13
C ARG A 243 -19.77 -10.16 13.86
N SER A 244 -19.97 -9.20 12.94
CA SER A 244 -20.95 -9.37 11.84
C SER A 244 -20.45 -9.07 10.43
N GLY A 245 -19.15 -8.93 10.21
CA GLY A 245 -18.59 -8.68 8.87
C GLY A 245 -17.86 -9.91 8.33
N ARG A 246 -18.00 -10.19 7.03
CA ARG A 246 -16.98 -10.93 6.27
C ARG A 246 -16.06 -9.88 5.63
N SER A 247 -14.76 -9.94 5.89
CA SER A 247 -13.76 -9.04 5.27
C SER A 247 -12.58 -9.80 4.73
N GLY A 248 -11.94 -9.21 3.71
CA GLY A 248 -10.71 -9.74 3.13
C GLY A 248 -9.51 -9.56 4.05
N VAL A 249 -9.43 -8.46 4.80
CA VAL A 249 -8.33 -8.22 5.77
C VAL A 249 -8.72 -7.23 6.87
N MET A 250 -8.09 -7.37 8.03
CA MET A 250 -8.12 -6.37 9.10
C MET A 250 -6.70 -5.95 9.50
N PHE A 251 -6.46 -4.63 9.54
CA PHE A 251 -5.23 -4.00 10.03
C PHE A 251 -5.47 -3.46 11.45
N ALA A 252 -4.83 -4.06 12.44
CA ALA A 252 -4.84 -3.61 13.82
C ALA A 252 -3.54 -2.84 14.13
N ASP A 253 -3.62 -1.52 14.26
CA ASP A 253 -2.46 -0.69 14.58
C ASP A 253 -2.30 -0.54 16.10
N GLU A 254 -1.06 -0.51 16.56
CA GLU A 254 -0.65 -0.40 17.97
C GLU A 254 -1.28 -1.49 18.87
N PHE A 255 -1.46 -2.68 18.31
CA PHE A 255 -2.18 -3.77 18.99
C PHE A 255 -1.58 -4.18 20.33
N ALA A 256 -0.27 -4.04 20.53
CA ALA A 256 0.39 -4.40 21.79
C ALA A 256 -0.03 -3.50 22.97
N PHE A 257 -0.73 -2.39 22.72
CA PHE A 257 -1.23 -1.46 23.73
C PHE A 257 -2.74 -1.58 23.96
N VAL A 258 -3.41 -2.49 23.24
CA VAL A 258 -4.86 -2.69 23.38
C VAL A 258 -5.18 -3.34 24.73
N ASP A 259 -6.08 -2.73 25.50
CA ASP A 259 -6.64 -3.33 26.71
C ASP A 259 -7.40 -4.63 26.39
N ASP A 260 -7.35 -5.62 27.30
CA ASP A 260 -8.17 -6.84 27.21
C ASP A 260 -8.01 -7.58 25.87
N THR A 261 -6.75 -7.76 25.45
CA THR A 261 -6.36 -8.36 24.16
C THR A 261 -7.06 -9.68 23.88
N GLU A 262 -7.27 -10.52 24.89
CA GLU A 262 -7.92 -11.82 24.74
C GLU A 262 -9.38 -11.70 24.28
N LYS A 263 -10.15 -10.79 24.89
CA LYS A 263 -11.56 -10.55 24.51
C LYS A 263 -11.64 -9.94 23.12
N VAL A 264 -10.73 -9.01 22.82
CA VAL A 264 -10.66 -8.31 21.54
C VAL A 264 -10.28 -9.30 20.42
N LEU A 265 -9.31 -10.18 20.64
CA LEU A 265 -8.95 -11.27 19.72
C LEU A 265 -10.12 -12.21 19.48
N LYS A 266 -10.82 -12.65 20.54
CA LYS A 266 -12.01 -13.51 20.42
C LYS A 266 -13.10 -12.86 19.57
N ALA A 267 -13.31 -11.56 19.70
CA ALA A 267 -14.28 -10.83 18.89
C ALA A 267 -13.86 -10.72 17.41
N MET A 268 -12.55 -10.73 17.11
CA MET A 268 -12.05 -10.64 15.74
C MET A 268 -12.03 -11.95 14.98
N ILE A 269 -12.03 -13.10 15.66
CA ILE A 269 -12.00 -14.42 14.99
C ILE A 269 -13.09 -14.52 13.93
N THR A 270 -14.27 -13.97 14.20
CA THR A 270 -15.44 -14.01 13.30
C THR A 270 -15.42 -12.97 12.16
N LEU A 271 -14.50 -12.00 12.18
CA LEU A 271 -14.49 -10.87 11.24
C LEU A 271 -13.79 -11.18 9.91
N THR A 272 -12.66 -11.88 9.98
CA THR A 272 -11.82 -12.22 8.81
C THR A 272 -10.83 -13.33 9.15
N GLY A 273 -10.44 -14.14 8.16
CA GLY A 273 -9.31 -15.07 8.28
C GLY A 273 -7.96 -14.35 8.38
N CYS A 274 -7.84 -13.19 7.73
CA CYS A 274 -6.59 -12.45 7.57
C CYS A 274 -6.51 -11.21 8.49
N LYS A 275 -5.68 -11.26 9.53
CA LYS A 275 -5.50 -10.18 10.51
C LYS A 275 -4.04 -9.78 10.60
N PHE A 276 -3.74 -8.51 10.42
CA PHE A 276 -2.39 -7.97 10.56
C PHE A 276 -2.29 -7.14 11.84
N PHE A 277 -1.52 -7.67 12.79
CA PHE A 277 -1.23 -7.00 14.05
C PHE A 277 0.07 -6.20 13.88
N ILE A 278 -0.06 -4.88 13.72
CA ILE A 278 1.06 -3.99 13.44
C ILE A 278 1.32 -3.18 14.70
N SER A 279 2.42 -3.42 15.40
CA SER A 279 2.67 -2.74 16.67
C SER A 279 4.14 -2.49 16.93
N THR A 280 4.42 -1.41 17.65
CA THR A 280 5.72 -1.28 18.31
C THR A 280 5.77 -2.24 19.51
N ALA A 281 6.97 -2.69 19.85
CA ALA A 281 7.18 -3.49 21.05
C ALA A 281 6.68 -2.76 22.30
N ASN A 282 5.96 -3.50 23.14
CA ASN A 282 5.55 -3.09 24.48
C ASN A 282 6.23 -4.09 25.43
N GLY A 283 7.35 -3.72 26.06
CA GLY A 283 8.24 -4.64 26.80
C GLY A 283 7.50 -5.53 27.84
N MET A 284 8.05 -6.66 28.28
CA MET A 284 9.45 -7.13 28.33
C MET A 284 9.62 -8.51 27.67
N GLY A 285 10.81 -8.75 27.09
CA GLY A 285 11.51 -10.05 27.06
C GLY A 285 10.75 -11.29 26.62
#